data_AF-A0A3D2W6P9-F1
#
_entry.id   AF-A0A3D2W6P9-F1
#
_cell.length_a   1.000
_cell.length_b   1.000
_cell.length_c   1.000
_cell.angle_alpha   90.00
_cell.angle_beta   90.00
_cell.angle_gamma   90.00
#
_symmetry.space_group_name_H-M   'P 1'
#
loop_
_entity.id
_entity.type
_entity.pdbx_description
1 polymer ?
#
loop_
_entity_poly.entity_id
_entity_poly.type
_entity_poly.pdbx_seq_one_letter_code
_entity_poly.pdbx_strand_id
1 'polypeptide(L)'
;MGTHIKEGSHLVHDGEKSHRVLIEQLGLTSEEYDSDELKKLSDKDNPLDPINEIHSLAKRFMKAHGGYNRDNLQDWMNLISFILSEPKDRYEKIDLFIDMALNSPQVAKYRDVMSRKASK
;
A
#
# COMPACT_ATOMS: atom_id res chain seq x y z
N MET A 1 -10.81 12.65 -4.84
CA MET A 1 -10.49 11.24 -5.15
C MET A 1 -9.08 11.20 -5.71
N GLY A 2 -8.28 10.21 -5.33
CA GLY A 2 -6.86 10.18 -5.68
C GLY A 2 -6.66 10.03 -7.19
N THR A 3 -5.71 10.77 -7.77
CA THR A 3 -5.34 10.75 -9.19
C THR A 3 -4.55 9.48 -9.58
N HIS A 4 -4.74 8.39 -8.85
CA HIS A 4 -3.94 7.16 -8.94
C HIS A 4 -4.57 6.11 -9.85
N ILE A 5 -5.83 6.29 -10.25
CA ILE A 5 -6.54 5.41 -11.17
C ILE A 5 -6.79 6.20 -12.45
N LYS A 6 -6.33 5.65 -13.56
CA LYS A 6 -6.48 6.25 -14.88
C LYS A 6 -7.91 6.06 -15.38
N GLU A 7 -8.49 7.09 -16.00
CA GLU A 7 -9.80 6.98 -16.66
C GLU A 7 -9.78 5.91 -17.77
N GLY A 8 -10.90 5.19 -17.91
CA GLY A 8 -11.03 4.09 -18.87
C GLY A 8 -10.25 2.82 -18.53
N SER A 9 -9.63 2.73 -17.35
CA SER A 9 -9.00 1.50 -16.87
C SER A 9 -10.00 0.36 -16.68
N HIS A 10 -9.48 -0.87 -16.53
CA HIS A 10 -10.26 -2.07 -16.24
C HIS A 10 -10.13 -2.45 -14.76
N LEU A 11 -11.26 -2.63 -14.07
CA LEU A 11 -11.34 -2.96 -12.66
C LEU A 11 -11.81 -4.41 -12.46
N VAL A 12 -10.99 -5.24 -11.82
CA VAL A 12 -11.36 -6.60 -11.42
C VAL A 12 -11.67 -6.59 -9.92
N HIS A 13 -12.88 -6.99 -9.51
CA HIS A 13 -13.32 -6.87 -8.11
C HIS A 13 -14.35 -7.93 -7.68
N ASP A 14 -14.63 -7.96 -6.38
CA ASP A 14 -15.49 -8.94 -5.67
C ASP A 14 -16.98 -8.56 -5.60
N GLY A 15 -17.40 -7.58 -6.41
CA GLY A 15 -18.77 -7.05 -6.41
C GLY A 15 -19.11 -6.02 -5.34
N GLU A 16 -18.13 -5.50 -4.58
CA GLU A 16 -18.45 -4.49 -3.56
C GLU A 16 -19.11 -3.23 -4.15
N LYS A 17 -20.20 -2.76 -3.53
CA LYS A 17 -21.00 -1.62 -4.02
C LYS A 17 -20.21 -0.31 -4.12
N SER A 18 -19.18 -0.15 -3.29
CA SER A 18 -18.30 1.02 -3.28
C SER A 18 -17.55 1.18 -4.62
N HIS A 19 -17.26 0.08 -5.32
CA HIS A 19 -16.59 0.10 -6.62
C HIS A 19 -17.45 0.70 -7.73
N ARG A 20 -18.79 0.67 -7.64
CA ARG A 20 -19.68 1.23 -8.67
C ARG A 20 -19.48 2.73 -8.85
N VAL A 21 -19.32 3.46 -7.75
CA VAL A 21 -19.06 4.90 -7.78
C VAL A 21 -17.77 5.20 -8.53
N LEU A 22 -16.74 4.38 -8.32
CA LEU A 22 -15.46 4.53 -8.99
C LEU A 22 -15.56 4.25 -10.50
N ILE A 23 -16.28 3.19 -10.87
CA ILE A 23 -16.52 2.81 -12.27
C ILE A 23 -17.25 3.93 -13.02
N GLU A 24 -18.32 4.45 -12.44
CA GLU A 24 -19.12 5.52 -13.06
C GLU A 24 -18.33 6.83 -13.21
N GLN A 25 -17.61 7.24 -12.16
CA GLN A 25 -16.91 8.52 -12.16
C GLN A 25 -15.68 8.56 -13.08
N LEU A 26 -14.99 7.43 -13.24
CA LEU A 26 -13.78 7.34 -14.07
C LEU A 26 -14.03 6.66 -15.42
N GLY A 27 -15.28 6.33 -15.74
CA GLY A 27 -15.66 5.63 -16.97
C GLY A 27 -14.92 4.29 -17.14
N LEU A 28 -14.76 3.54 -16.05
CA LEU A 28 -14.02 2.27 -16.07
C LEU A 28 -14.83 1.16 -16.74
N THR A 29 -14.13 0.14 -17.21
CA THR A 29 -14.73 -1.17 -17.47
C THR A 29 -14.51 -2.06 -16.25
N SER A 30 -15.37 -3.05 -16.00
CA SER A 30 -15.21 -3.92 -14.83
C SER A 30 -15.51 -5.39 -15.11
N GLU A 31 -14.82 -6.24 -14.34
CA GLU A 31 -15.06 -7.67 -14.20
C GLU A 31 -15.38 -7.96 -12.73
N GLU A 32 -16.56 -8.51 -12.49
CA GLU A 32 -17.11 -8.73 -11.15
C GLU A 32 -17.16 -10.23 -10.86
N TYR A 33 -16.66 -10.62 -9.69
CA TYR A 33 -16.69 -12.00 -9.20
C TYR A 33 -17.49 -12.08 -7.90
N ASP A 34 -18.47 -12.98 -7.86
CA ASP A 34 -19.30 -13.20 -6.67
C ASP A 34 -18.47 -13.81 -5.53
N SER A 35 -18.48 -13.17 -4.37
CA SER A 35 -17.71 -13.59 -3.20
C SER A 35 -18.07 -15.00 -2.69
N ASP A 36 -19.31 -15.45 -2.84
CA ASP A 36 -19.73 -16.79 -2.40
C ASP A 36 -19.31 -17.87 -3.39
N GLU A 37 -19.20 -17.54 -4.68
CA GLU A 37 -18.58 -18.43 -5.67
C GLU A 37 -17.06 -18.50 -5.50
N LEU A 38 -16.38 -17.37 -5.25
CA LEU A 38 -14.93 -17.33 -5.03
C LEU A 38 -14.47 -18.20 -3.87
N LYS A 39 -15.24 -18.28 -2.78
CA LYS A 39 -14.94 -19.13 -1.61
C LYS A 39 -14.94 -20.63 -1.92
N LYS A 40 -15.58 -21.05 -3.01
CA LYS A 40 -15.65 -22.46 -3.43
C LYS A 40 -14.47 -22.86 -4.32
N LEU A 41 -13.75 -21.87 -4.86
CA LEU A 41 -12.58 -22.10 -5.70
C LEU A 41 -11.35 -22.39 -4.84
N SER A 42 -10.39 -23.12 -5.41
CA SER A 42 -9.06 -23.21 -4.82
C SER A 42 -8.31 -21.90 -5.01
N ASP A 43 -7.30 -21.63 -4.19
CA ASP A 43 -6.47 -20.42 -4.32
C ASP A 43 -5.91 -20.26 -5.75
N LYS A 44 -5.53 -21.36 -6.41
CA LYS A 44 -5.00 -21.34 -7.78
C LYS A 44 -6.02 -20.94 -8.85
N ASP A 45 -7.29 -21.22 -8.59
CA ASP A 45 -8.39 -20.95 -9.52
C ASP A 45 -9.09 -19.63 -9.19
N ASN A 46 -8.75 -18.99 -8.07
CA ASN A 46 -9.36 -17.75 -7.63
C ASN A 46 -8.69 -16.56 -8.36
N PRO A 47 -9.41 -15.83 -9.22
CA PRO A 47 -8.87 -14.70 -9.97
C PRO A 47 -8.44 -13.52 -9.07
N LEU A 48 -8.95 -13.44 -7.84
CA LEU A 48 -8.59 -12.42 -6.86
C LEU A 48 -7.47 -12.87 -5.91
N ASP A 49 -6.95 -14.10 -6.06
CA ASP A 49 -5.85 -14.62 -5.24
C ASP A 49 -4.62 -13.70 -5.18
N PRO A 50 -4.15 -13.09 -6.30
CA PRO A 50 -3.03 -12.16 -6.24
C PRO A 50 -3.24 -10.98 -5.28
N ILE A 51 -4.47 -10.48 -5.17
CA ILE A 51 -4.83 -9.40 -4.23
C ILE A 51 -4.90 -9.93 -2.79
N ASN A 52 -5.46 -11.13 -2.60
CA ASN A 52 -5.50 -11.79 -1.30
C ASN A 52 -4.10 -12.06 -0.74
N GLU A 53 -3.16 -12.46 -1.60
CA GLU A 53 -1.76 -12.65 -1.25
C GLU A 53 -1.10 -11.34 -0.78
N ILE A 54 -1.33 -10.22 -1.48
CA ILE A 54 -0.84 -8.90 -1.04
C ILE A 54 -1.41 -8.56 0.35
N HIS A 55 -2.71 -8.79 0.58
CA HIS A 55 -3.32 -8.57 1.90
C HIS A 55 -2.71 -9.46 2.99
N SER A 56 -2.43 -10.73 2.67
CA SER A 56 -1.79 -11.69 3.58
C SER A 56 -0.38 -11.23 3.96
N LEU A 57 0.43 -10.84 2.97
CA LEU A 57 1.79 -10.33 3.17
C LEU A 57 1.79 -9.06 4.02
N ALA A 58 0.92 -8.09 3.70
CA ALA A 58 0.79 -6.85 4.46
C ALA A 58 0.44 -7.11 5.94
N LYS A 59 -0.53 -8.00 6.20
CA LYS A 59 -0.92 -8.40 7.57
C LYS A 59 0.23 -9.07 8.31
N ARG A 60 0.96 -9.98 7.66
CA ARG A 60 2.12 -10.66 8.26
C ARG A 60 3.24 -9.68 8.60
N PHE A 61 3.53 -8.75 7.68
CA PHE A 61 4.53 -7.70 7.88
C PHE A 61 4.18 -6.83 9.08
N MET A 62 2.96 -6.30 9.14
CA MET A 62 2.52 -5.47 10.27
C MET A 62 2.53 -6.23 11.60
N LYS A 63 2.12 -7.50 11.63
CA LYS A 63 2.17 -8.34 12.85
C LYS A 63 3.59 -8.61 13.34
N ALA A 64 4.54 -8.77 12.41
CA ALA A 64 5.95 -9.02 12.75
C ALA A 64 6.63 -7.79 13.37
N HIS A 65 6.08 -6.59 13.14
CA HIS A 65 6.65 -5.34 13.62
C HIS A 65 5.72 -4.66 14.62
N GLY A 66 6.02 -4.81 15.92
CA GLY A 66 5.22 -4.27 17.03
C GLY A 66 5.13 -2.74 17.14
N GLY A 67 5.71 -2.00 16.19
CA GLY A 67 5.64 -0.54 16.08
C GLY A 67 4.44 -0.03 15.26
N TYR A 68 3.55 -0.91 14.82
CA TYR A 68 2.34 -0.52 14.10
C TYR A 68 1.46 0.40 14.96
N ASN A 69 1.15 1.58 14.42
CA ASN A 69 0.17 2.51 14.98
C ASN A 69 -0.81 2.91 13.87
N ARG A 70 -2.08 3.14 14.23
CA ARG A 70 -3.07 3.67 13.28
C ARG A 70 -2.75 5.11 12.87
N ASP A 71 -2.10 5.88 13.74
CA ASP A 71 -1.74 7.28 13.45
C ASP A 71 -0.74 7.43 12.30
N ASN A 72 0.06 6.38 12.01
CA ASN A 72 1.04 6.36 10.92
C ASN A 72 0.72 5.29 9.85
N LEU A 73 -0.56 4.93 9.69
CA LEU A 73 -0.99 3.89 8.76
C LEU A 73 -0.52 4.15 7.32
N GLN A 74 -0.58 5.39 6.85
CA GLN A 74 -0.15 5.74 5.49
C GLN A 74 1.34 5.45 5.26
N ASP A 75 2.20 5.75 6.24
CA ASP A 75 3.63 5.48 6.16
C ASP A 75 3.91 3.97 6.13
N TRP A 76 3.15 3.18 6.89
CA TRP A 76 3.20 1.72 6.79
C TRP A 76 2.78 1.22 5.41
N MET A 77 1.72 1.76 4.82
CA MET A 77 1.30 1.37 3.46
C MET A 77 2.34 1.76 2.41
N ASN A 78 2.97 2.94 2.56
CA ASN A 78 4.07 3.37 1.68
C ASN A 78 5.26 2.41 1.77
N LEU A 79 5.65 2.00 2.99
CA LEU A 79 6.75 1.05 3.19
C LEU A 79 6.42 -0.33 2.62
N ILE A 80 5.20 -0.83 2.82
CA ILE A 80 4.76 -2.11 2.23
C ILE A 80 4.78 -2.02 0.70
N SER A 81 4.26 -0.93 0.13
CA SER A 81 4.30 -0.69 -1.31
C SER A 81 5.74 -0.66 -1.84
N PHE A 82 6.66 -0.03 -1.13
CA PHE A 82 8.09 0.01 -1.48
C PHE A 82 8.75 -1.39 -1.42
N ILE A 83 8.37 -2.21 -0.45
CA ILE A 83 8.89 -3.58 -0.33
C ILE A 83 8.38 -4.45 -1.48
N LEU A 84 7.11 -4.29 -1.88
CA LEU A 84 6.47 -5.09 -2.93
C LEU A 84 6.80 -4.61 -4.34
N SER A 85 7.19 -3.35 -4.53
CA SER A 85 7.57 -2.80 -5.84
C SER A 85 8.91 -3.36 -6.31
N GLU A 86 9.24 -3.12 -7.57
CA GLU A 86 10.62 -3.28 -8.04
C GLU A 86 11.54 -2.21 -7.42
N PRO A 87 12.86 -2.44 -7.34
CA PRO A 87 13.58 -3.69 -7.66
C PRO A 87 13.30 -4.81 -6.63
N LYS A 88 13.42 -6.07 -7.05
CA LYS A 88 13.25 -7.23 -6.14
C LYS A 88 14.53 -7.56 -5.36
N ASP A 89 15.69 -7.17 -5.87
CA ASP A 89 16.96 -7.37 -5.19
C ASP A 89 17.02 -6.54 -3.90
N ARG A 90 17.52 -7.15 -2.82
CA ARG A 90 17.55 -6.52 -1.51
C ARG A 90 18.56 -5.38 -1.45
N TYR A 91 19.72 -5.51 -2.10
CA TYR A 91 20.76 -4.49 -2.05
C TYR A 91 20.34 -3.27 -2.86
N GLU A 92 19.77 -3.48 -4.05
CA GLU A 92 19.21 -2.38 -4.86
C GLU A 92 18.10 -1.62 -4.10
N LYS A 93 17.23 -2.34 -3.36
CA LYS A 93 16.24 -1.68 -2.49
C LYS A 93 16.89 -0.87 -1.36
N ILE A 94 17.96 -1.37 -0.75
CA ILE A 94 18.66 -0.64 0.33
C ILE A 94 19.28 0.64 -0.23
N ASP A 95 19.93 0.55 -1.39
CA ASP A 95 20.54 1.71 -2.04
C ASP A 95 19.48 2.76 -2.38
N LEU A 96 18.34 2.34 -2.96
CA LEU A 96 17.22 3.23 -3.24
C LEU A 96 16.65 3.85 -1.96
N PHE A 97 16.53 3.09 -0.88
CA PHE A 97 16.04 3.61 0.40
C PHE A 97 16.97 4.65 1.01
N ILE A 98 18.29 4.40 0.97
CA ILE A 98 19.30 5.36 1.44
C ILE A 98 19.28 6.61 0.57
N ASP A 99 19.22 6.46 -0.75
CA ASP A 99 19.18 7.59 -1.68
C ASP A 99 17.94 8.46 -1.44
N MET A 100 16.77 7.84 -1.26
CA MET A 100 15.55 8.55 -0.87
C MET A 100 15.72 9.30 0.45
N ALA A 101 16.35 8.70 1.47
CA ALA A 101 16.54 9.34 2.76
C ALA A 101 17.52 10.54 2.69
N LEU A 102 18.59 10.43 1.90
CA LEU A 102 19.59 11.47 1.73
C LEU A 102 19.10 12.63 0.86
N ASN A 103 18.33 12.31 -0.18
CA ASN A 103 17.80 13.30 -1.13
C ASN A 103 16.43 13.84 -0.72
N SER A 104 15.81 13.31 0.35
CA SER A 104 14.58 13.88 0.89
C SER A 104 14.88 15.25 1.51
N PRO A 105 14.25 16.33 1.03
CA PRO A 105 14.44 17.67 1.60
C PRO A 105 13.72 17.78 2.95
N GLN A 106 14.30 17.19 3.99
CA GLN A 106 13.89 17.36 5.37
C GLN A 106 14.68 18.53 5.95
N VAL A 107 14.05 19.71 6.03
CA VAL A 107 14.66 20.88 6.69
C VAL A 107 14.59 20.69 8.20
N ALA A 108 15.62 20.10 8.78
CA ALA A 108 15.80 20.07 10.22
C ALA A 108 16.13 21.49 10.72
N LYS A 109 15.14 22.20 11.30
CA LYS A 109 15.41 23.48 11.93
C LYS A 109 16.30 23.24 13.15
N TYR A 110 17.48 23.86 13.16
CA TYR A 110 18.47 23.74 14.24
C TYR A 110 17.87 23.94 15.64
N ARG A 111 16.95 24.89 15.81
CA ARG A 111 16.27 25.13 17.10
C ARG A 111 15.43 23.94 17.57
N ASP A 112 14.79 23.21 16.68
CA ASP A 112 13.90 22.08 17.04
C ASP A 112 14.71 20.83 17.40
N VAL A 113 15.89 20.66 16.77
CA VAL A 113 16.79 19.52 17.03
C VAL A 113 17.72 19.76 18.21
N MET A 114 18.22 20.99 18.38
CA MET A 114 19.25 21.34 19.36
C MET A 114 18.74 22.12 20.57
N SER A 115 17.44 22.40 20.69
CA SER A 115 16.91 22.94 21.94
C SER A 115 17.09 21.89 23.03
N ARG A 116 18.07 22.10 23.92
CA ARG A 116 18.17 21.34 25.17
C ARG A 116 16.81 21.40 25.86
N LYS A 117 16.21 20.24 26.16
CA LYS A 117 15.14 20.18 27.17
C LYS A 117 15.77 20.73 28.46
N ALA A 118 15.41 21.96 28.83
CA ALA A 118 15.75 22.46 30.15
C ALA A 118 15.09 21.50 31.15
N SER A 119 15.91 20.73 31.86
CA SER A 119 15.44 19.87 32.94
C SER A 119 14.70 20.74 33.94
N LYS A 120 13.46 20.37 34.27
CA LYS A 120 12.87 20.70 35.56
C LYS A 120 13.37 19.68 36.59
#